data_AF-A0A8J7C6Q8-F1
#
_entry.id   AF-A0A8J7C6Q8-F1
#
_cell.length_a   1.000
_cell.length_b   1.000
_cell.length_c   1.000
_cell.angle_alpha   90.00
_cell.angle_beta   90.00
_cell.angle_gamma   90.00
#
_symmetry.space_group_name_H-M   'P 1'
#
loop_
_entity.id
_entity.type
_entity.pdbx_description
1 polymer ?
#
loop_
_entity_poly.entity_id
_entity_poly.type
_entity_poly.pdbx_seq_one_letter_code
_entity_poly.pdbx_strand_id
1 'polypeptide(L)' 'MAADKNLFLYDVVIVSILKNERHYLKKWLDYHLLAGVDHFYLYDNKSADG' A
#
# COMPACT_ATOMS: atom_id res chain seq x y z
N MET A 1 -15.56 9.85 30.05
CA MET A 1 -14.69 9.12 29.11
C MET A 1 -15.30 9.27 27.73
N ALA A 2 -14.70 10.10 26.86
CA ALA A 2 -15.12 10.16 25.47
C ALA A 2 -14.60 8.89 24.77
N ALA A 3 -15.46 8.16 24.07
CA ALA A 3 -15.02 7.09 23.19
C ALA A 3 -14.10 7.69 22.13
N ASP A 4 -12.91 7.12 21.95
CA ASP A 4 -12.03 7.45 20.84
C ASP A 4 -12.81 7.18 19.54
N LYS A 5 -13.09 8.25 18.79
CA LYS A 5 -13.92 8.19 17.57
C LYS A 5 -13.09 7.91 16.32
N ASN A 6 -11.89 7.34 16.43
CA ASN A 6 -11.16 6.94 15.26
C ASN A 6 -11.76 5.64 14.69
N LEU A 7 -12.77 5.80 13.83
CA LEU A 7 -13.49 4.71 13.16
C LEU A 7 -12.64 4.01 12.10
N PHE A 8 -11.50 4.58 11.73
CA PHE A 8 -10.62 4.09 10.69
C PHE A 8 -9.31 3.58 11.30
N LEU A 9 -8.87 2.41 10.81
CA LEU A 9 -7.61 1.79 11.26
C LEU A 9 -6.37 2.46 10.66
N TYR A 10 -6.53 3.21 9.56
CA TYR A 10 -5.46 3.81 8.77
C TYR A 10 -5.90 5.20 8.31
N ASP A 11 -4.97 6.16 8.27
CA ASP A 11 -5.23 7.52 7.78
C ASP A 11 -5.08 7.57 6.24
N VAL A 12 -4.08 6.87 5.69
CA VAL A 12 -3.84 6.79 4.25
C VAL A 12 -3.60 5.35 3.79
N VAL A 13 -4.35 4.93 2.78
CA VAL A 13 -4.23 3.61 2.15
C VAL A 13 -4.07 3.75 0.65
N ILE A 14 -3.17 2.96 0.06
CA ILE A 14 -3.03 2.85 -1.40
C ILE A 14 -3.53 1.49 -1.88
N VAL A 15 -4.39 1.51 -2.90
CA VAL A 15 -4.82 0.32 -3.64
C VAL A 15 -4.20 0.36 -5.02
N SER A 16 -3.53 -0.71 -5.44
CA SER A 16 -2.87 -0.75 -6.75
C SER A 16 -2.85 -2.16 -7.35
N ILE A 17 -2.84 -2.21 -8.68
CA ILE A 17 -2.73 -3.45 -9.45
C ILE A 17 -1.31 -3.51 -10.04
N LEU A 18 -0.64 -4.65 -9.89
CA LEU A 18 0.73 -4.86 -10.34
C LEU A 18 0.75 -5.88 -11.49
N LYS A 19 1.58 -5.65 -12.50
CA LYS A 19 1.84 -6.63 -13.56
C LYS A 19 3.28 -6.54 -14.06
N ASN A 20 4.09 -7.54 -13.71
CA ASN A 20 5.49 -7.62 -14.09
C ASN A 20 6.33 -6.41 -13.62
N GLU A 21 6.04 -5.87 -12.43
CA GLU A 21 6.71 -4.67 -11.88
C GLU A 21 7.61 -4.97 -10.67
N ARG A 22 7.96 -6.24 -10.41
CA ARG A 22 8.72 -6.67 -9.23
C ARG A 22 9.97 -5.84 -8.98
N HIS A 23 10.72 -5.54 -10.04
CA HIS A 23 11.98 -4.79 -9.96
C HIS A 23 11.80 -3.36 -9.44
N TYR A 24 10.61 -2.77 -9.62
CA TYR A 24 10.31 -1.41 -9.20
C TYR A 24 9.48 -1.36 -7.91
N LEU A 25 8.78 -2.44 -7.58
CA LEU A 25 7.85 -2.51 -6.46
C LEU A 25 8.49 -2.09 -5.13
N LYS A 26 9.71 -2.56 -4.83
CA LYS A 26 10.39 -2.19 -3.58
C LYS A 26 10.60 -0.69 -3.47
N LYS A 27 11.16 -0.07 -4.51
CA LYS A 27 11.43 1.38 -4.51
C LYS A 27 10.14 2.19 -4.45
N TRP A 28 9.10 1.71 -5.12
CA TRP A 28 7.77 2.32 -5.07
C TRP A 28 7.17 2.24 -3.65
N LEU A 29 7.25 1.09 -2.98
CA LEU A 29 6.81 0.93 -1.59
C LEU A 29 7.60 1.83 -0.63
N ASP A 30 8.94 1.81 -0.72
CA ASP A 30 9.81 2.63 0.14
C ASP A 30 9.44 4.12 0.03
N TYR A 31 9.21 4.61 -1.20
CA TYR A 31 8.82 6.01 -1.43
C TYR A 31 7.48 6.36 -0.76
N HIS A 32 6.46 5.51 -0.91
CA HIS A 32 5.13 5.79 -0.37
C HIS A 32 5.06 5.62 1.15
N LEU A 33 5.82 4.68 1.72
CA LEU A 33 6.01 4.59 3.17
C LEU A 33 6.62 5.87 3.73
N LEU A 34 7.66 6.41 3.08
CA LEU A 34 8.28 7.69 3.49
C LEU A 34 7.34 8.89 3.31
N ALA A 35 6.37 8.81 2.38
CA ALA A 35 5.36 9.83 2.17
C ALA A 35 4.22 9.81 3.22
N GLY A 36 4.19 8.81 4.11
CA GLY A 36 3.18 8.70 5.18
C GLY A 36 1.99 7.81 4.82
N VAL A 37 2.17 6.82 3.94
CA VAL A 37 1.15 5.81 3.65
C VAL A 37 1.19 4.71 4.70
N ASP A 38 0.05 4.41 5.32
CA ASP A 38 -0.04 3.45 6.42
C ASP A 38 -0.27 2.02 5.95
N HIS A 39 -0.99 1.84 4.84
CA HIS A 39 -1.38 0.52 4.34
C HIS A 39 -1.43 0.41 2.83
N PHE A 40 -1.15 -0.78 2.31
CA PHE A 40 -1.17 -1.08 0.88
C PHE A 40 -2.02 -2.32 0.59
N TYR A 41 -2.95 -2.19 -0.34
CA TYR A 41 -3.65 -3.32 -0.96
C TYR A 41 -3.15 -3.49 -2.40
N LEU A 42 -2.31 -4.50 -2.60
CA LEU A 42 -1.69 -4.80 -3.88
C LEU A 42 -2.33 -6.03 -4.51
N TYR A 43 -2.87 -5.86 -5.71
CA TYR A 43 -3.44 -6.95 -6.50
C TYR A 43 -2.47 -7.34 -7.61
N ASP A 44 -2.03 -8.60 -7.61
CA ASP A 44 -1.25 -9.12 -8.72
C ASP A 44 -2.16 -9.45 -9.92
N ASN A 45 -1.85 -8.91 -11.10
CA ASN A 45 -2.54 -9.17 -12.35
C ASN A 45 -1.79 -10.21 -13.17
N LYS A 46 -1.66 -11.40 -12.59
CA LYS A 46 -1.03 -12.58 -13.20
C LYS A 46 0.39 -12.27 -13.67
N SER A 47 1.21 -11.75 -12.78
CA SER A 47 2.62 -11.51 -13.09
C SER A 47 3.35 -12.83 -13.33
N ALA A 48 4.34 -12.79 -14.22
CA ALA A 48 5.24 -13.89 -14.51
C ALA A 48 6.68 -13.60 -14.05
N ASP A 49 6.93 -12.39 -13.53
CA ASP A 49 8.25 -11.92 -13.10
C ASP A 49 8.63 -12.33 -11.68
N GLY A 50 7.80 -13.19 -11.08
CA GLY A 50 8.20 -14.18 -10.10
C GLY A 50 8.71 -13.53 -8.86
#